data_AF-A0A2T2RTR8-F1
#
_entry.id   AF-A0A2T2RTR8-F1
#
_cell.length_a   1.000
_cell.length_b   1.000
_cell.length_c   1.000
_cell.angle_alpha   90.00
_cell.angle_beta   90.00
_cell.angle_gamma   90.00
#
_symmetry.space_group_name_H-M   'P 1'
#
loop_
_entity.id
_entity.type
_entity.pdbx_description
1 polymer ?
#
loop_
_entity_poly.entity_id
_entity_poly.type
_entity_poly.pdbx_seq_one_letter_code
_entity_poly.pdbx_strand_id
1 'polypeptide(L)'
;MLYLFNSKQVETVRETAGILGKGEANIHRWLAQYREGGIENLLKNRQTIGRPKKLSVETASKIQRELKEPEGFASYKEIDFWLRVVQGVSSSYGTVYHLVKLVYPTKNGYKKKLRGNYCLRSLLLFTSVAGGGFEPPTFGL
;
A
#
# COMPACT_ATOMS: atom_id res chain seq x y z
N MET A 1 20.76 10.01 25.14
CA MET A 1 20.06 9.48 26.32
C MET A 1 20.94 8.53 27.11
N LEU A 2 21.22 7.30 26.64
CA LEU A 2 22.02 6.32 27.40
C LEU A 2 23.37 6.85 27.88
N TYR A 3 24.04 7.66 27.05
CA TYR A 3 25.27 8.37 27.42
C TYR A 3 25.13 9.19 28.70
N LEU A 4 24.03 9.94 28.87
CA LEU A 4 23.81 10.83 30.02
C LEU A 4 23.64 10.04 31.33
N PHE A 5 22.97 8.88 31.26
CA PHE A 5 22.86 7.96 32.40
C PHE A 5 24.20 7.29 32.70
N ASN A 6 24.95 6.89 31.66
CA ASN A 6 26.25 6.25 31.84
C ASN A 6 27.31 7.19 32.42
N SER A 7 27.28 8.47 32.03
CA SER A 7 28.16 9.51 32.57
C SER A 7 27.68 10.11 33.89
N LYS A 8 26.57 9.61 34.46
CA LYS A 8 25.93 10.11 35.70
C LYS A 8 25.64 11.62 35.68
N GLN A 9 25.41 12.19 34.50
CA GLN A 9 25.09 13.61 34.36
C GLN A 9 23.63 13.92 34.70
N VAL A 10 22.78 12.88 34.72
CA VAL A 10 21.36 12.96 35.03
C VAL A 10 20.98 11.77 35.89
N GLU A 11 20.17 12.03 36.90
CA GLU A 11 19.60 10.96 37.74
C GLU A 11 18.16 10.65 37.31
N THR A 12 17.46 11.65 36.75
CA THR A 12 16.03 11.53 36.46
C THR A 12 15.72 11.54 34.96
N VAL A 13 14.69 10.77 34.57
CA VAL A 13 14.15 10.75 33.20
C VAL A 13 13.65 12.13 32.74
N ARG A 14 13.06 12.91 33.66
CA ARG A 14 12.57 14.26 33.42
C ARG A 14 13.67 15.26 33.06
N GLU A 15 14.81 15.20 33.72
CA GLU A 15 15.99 16.02 33.40
C GLU A 15 16.54 15.66 32.03
N THR A 16 16.63 14.35 31.77
CA THR A 16 17.04 13.82 30.47
C THR A 16 16.12 14.28 29.34
N ALA A 17 14.80 14.34 29.60
CA ALA A 17 13.79 14.87 28.68
C ALA A 17 14.03 16.34 28.35
N GLY A 18 14.30 17.14 29.38
CA GLY A 18 14.65 18.56 29.23
C GLY A 18 15.91 18.77 28.39
N ILE A 19 17.00 18.05 28.68
CA ILE A 19 18.27 18.18 27.96
C ILE A 19 18.14 17.74 26.50
N LEU A 20 17.40 16.67 26.22
CA LEU A 20 17.26 16.12 24.87
C LEU A 20 16.13 16.78 24.05
N GLY A 21 15.29 17.62 24.67
CA GLY A 21 14.10 18.20 24.02
C GLY A 21 13.10 17.14 23.54
N LYS A 22 13.02 16.00 24.21
CA LYS A 22 12.11 14.89 23.88
C LYS A 22 11.15 14.67 25.05
N GLY A 23 9.89 14.36 24.75
CA GLY A 23 8.91 14.03 25.79
C GLY A 23 9.32 12.81 26.62
N GLU A 24 9.03 12.84 27.92
CA GLU A 24 9.37 11.79 28.89
C GLU A 24 8.92 10.39 28.44
N ALA A 25 7.73 10.30 27.82
CA ALA A 25 7.19 9.05 27.27
C ALA A 25 8.13 8.38 26.24
N ASN A 26 8.85 9.17 25.43
CA ASN A 26 9.82 8.60 24.49
C ASN A 26 11.04 8.04 25.20
N ILE A 27 11.49 8.69 26.27
CA ILE A 27 12.65 8.23 27.06
C ILE A 27 12.31 6.94 27.79
N HIS A 28 11.14 6.86 28.44
CA HIS A 28 10.66 5.63 29.05
C HIS A 28 10.54 4.50 28.02
N ARG A 29 9.96 4.79 26.85
CA ARG A 29 9.87 3.81 25.75
C ARG A 29 11.26 3.34 25.30
N TRP A 30 12.21 4.24 25.12
CA TRP A 30 13.58 3.88 24.73
C TRP A 30 14.30 3.06 25.80
N LEU A 31 14.13 3.38 27.10
CA LEU A 31 14.66 2.56 28.19
C LEU A 31 14.06 1.16 28.20
N ALA A 32 12.75 1.04 27.98
CA ALA A 32 12.09 -0.28 27.89
C ALA A 32 12.66 -1.11 26.73
N GLN A 33 12.78 -0.52 25.53
CA GLN A 33 13.36 -1.18 24.37
C GLN A 33 14.82 -1.63 24.61
N TYR A 34 15.60 -0.78 25.29
CA TYR A 34 16.97 -1.10 25.66
C TYR A 34 17.04 -2.26 26.66
N ARG A 35 16.14 -2.32 27.65
CA ARG A 35 16.08 -3.44 28.61
C ARG A 35 15.69 -4.76 27.97
N GLU A 36 14.85 -4.72 26.93
CA GLU A 36 14.37 -5.92 26.24
C GLU A 36 15.38 -6.52 25.26
N GLY A 37 16.19 -5.69 24.58
CA GLY A 37 17.07 -6.18 23.51
C GLY A 37 18.32 -5.34 23.28
N GLY A 38 18.75 -4.62 24.32
CA GLY A 38 19.98 -3.83 24.32
C GLY A 38 20.01 -2.74 23.26
N ILE A 39 21.23 -2.46 22.79
CA ILE A 39 21.51 -1.41 21.80
C ILE A 39 20.90 -1.76 20.44
N GLU A 40 20.92 -3.04 20.07
CA GLU A 40 20.40 -3.52 18.78
C GLU A 40 18.91 -3.18 18.61
N ASN A 41 18.11 -3.43 19.65
CA ASN A 41 16.67 -3.17 19.61
C ASN A 41 16.35 -1.67 19.64
N LEU A 42 17.21 -0.86 20.27
CA LEU A 42 17.08 0.59 20.28
C LEU A 42 17.39 1.22 18.90
N LEU A 43 18.38 0.67 18.19
CA LEU A 43 18.76 1.08 16.83
C LEU A 43 17.84 0.52 15.76
N LYS A 44 17.06 -0.51 16.07
CA LYS A 44 16.14 -1.13 15.12
C LYS A 44 15.09 -0.13 14.68
N ASN A 45 15.13 0.23 13.40
CA ASN A 45 14.11 1.10 12.80
C ASN A 45 12.79 0.34 12.75
N ARG A 46 11.92 0.53 13.75
CA ARG A 46 10.56 -0.01 13.74
C ARG A 46 9.81 0.72 12.63
N GLN A 47 9.70 0.08 11.48
CA GLN A 47 8.74 0.49 10.48
C GLN A 47 7.36 0.43 11.12
N THR A 48 6.68 1.57 11.19
CA THR A 48 5.28 1.61 11.57
C THR A 48 4.51 0.90 10.46
N ILE A 49 4.27 -0.40 10.65
CA ILE A 49 3.38 -1.17 9.78
C ILE A 49 2.00 -0.58 10.01
N GLY A 50 1.54 0.25 9.07
CA GLY A 50 0.22 0.85 9.10
C GLY A 50 -0.89 -0.21 9.01
N ARG A 51 -2.14 0.24 8.97
CA ARG A 51 -3.30 -0.66 8.83
C ARG A 51 -3.08 -1.67 7.69
N PRO A 52 -3.25 -2.99 7.92
CA PRO A 52 -3.06 -3.99 6.89
C PRO A 52 -3.97 -3.66 5.70
N LYS A 53 -3.40 -3.67 4.49
CA LYS A 53 -4.16 -3.41 3.28
C LYS A 53 -5.18 -4.54 3.12
N LYS A 54 -6.45 -4.19 2.85
CA LYS A 54 -7.52 -5.17 2.57
C LYS A 54 -7.23 -6.03 1.32
N LEU A 55 -6.28 -5.60 0.49
CA LEU A 55 -5.84 -6.32 -0.69
C LEU A 55 -4.53 -7.03 -0.39
N SER A 56 -4.45 -8.30 -0.79
CA SER A 56 -3.20 -9.04 -0.76
C SER A 56 -2.14 -8.33 -1.60
N VAL A 57 -0.89 -8.46 -1.19
CA VAL A 57 0.25 -7.88 -1.92
C VAL A 57 0.30 -8.43 -3.36
N GLU A 58 -0.02 -9.72 -3.53
CA GLU A 58 -0.05 -10.38 -4.83
C GLU A 58 -1.09 -9.77 -5.79
N THR A 59 -2.32 -9.55 -5.32
CA THR A 59 -3.38 -8.95 -6.13
C THR A 59 -3.01 -7.52 -6.52
N ALA A 60 -2.43 -6.75 -5.59
CA ALA A 60 -1.94 -5.40 -5.89
C ALA A 60 -0.83 -5.40 -6.95
N SER A 61 0.13 -6.33 -6.87
CA SER A 61 1.21 -6.45 -7.85
C SER A 61 0.72 -6.87 -9.24
N LYS A 62 -0.27 -7.78 -9.32
CA LYS A 62 -0.90 -8.16 -10.60
C LYS A 62 -1.54 -6.95 -11.27
N ILE A 63 -2.35 -6.19 -10.53
CA ILE A 63 -2.99 -4.97 -11.05
C ILE A 63 -1.96 -3.95 -11.53
N GLN A 64 -0.87 -3.77 -10.78
CA GLN A 64 0.21 -2.86 -11.17
C GLN A 64 0.89 -3.28 -12.47
N ARG A 65 0.99 -4.59 -12.75
CA ARG A 65 1.55 -5.11 -13.99
C ARG A 65 0.60 -4.86 -15.16
N GLU A 66 -0.66 -5.27 -15.03
CA GLU A 66 -1.69 -5.07 -16.08
C GLU A 66 -1.88 -3.58 -16.40
N LEU A 67 -1.79 -2.72 -15.40
CA LEU A 67 -1.96 -1.28 -15.58
C LEU A 67 -0.79 -0.63 -16.35
N LYS A 68 0.41 -1.22 -16.30
CA LYS A 68 1.60 -0.75 -17.04
C LYS A 68 1.56 -1.12 -18.52
N GLU A 69 0.80 -2.14 -18.91
CA GLU A 69 0.66 -2.51 -20.32
C GLU A 69 -0.09 -1.42 -21.11
N PRO A 70 0.30 -1.11 -22.36
CA PRO A 70 -0.33 -0.07 -23.16
C PRO A 70 -1.82 -0.35 -23.42
N GLU A 71 -2.17 -1.63 -23.61
CA GLU A 71 -3.51 -2.20 -23.80
C GLU A 71 -4.20 -2.53 -22.46
N GLY A 72 -4.15 -1.60 -21.50
CA GLY A 72 -4.67 -1.82 -20.14
C GLY A 72 -6.16 -1.45 -20.00
N PHE A 73 -6.62 -1.39 -18.75
CA PHE A 73 -8.02 -1.05 -18.41
C PHE A 73 -8.47 0.30 -18.95
N ALA A 74 -9.67 0.32 -19.56
CA ALA A 74 -10.31 1.51 -20.10
C ALA A 74 -11.20 2.23 -19.07
N SER A 75 -11.51 1.63 -17.92
CA SER A 75 -12.29 2.30 -16.89
C SER A 75 -12.04 1.74 -15.49
N TYR A 76 -12.27 2.57 -14.48
CA TYR A 76 -12.26 2.14 -13.07
C TYR A 76 -13.27 1.03 -12.79
N LYS A 77 -14.40 1.01 -13.52
CA LYS A 77 -15.43 -0.04 -13.40
C LYS A 77 -14.93 -1.38 -13.94
N GLU A 78 -14.11 -1.36 -14.99
CA GLU A 78 -13.52 -2.56 -15.58
C GLU A 78 -12.49 -3.19 -14.63
N ILE A 79 -11.74 -2.36 -13.89
CA ILE A 79 -10.82 -2.82 -12.85
C ILE A 79 -11.60 -3.50 -11.71
N ASP A 80 -12.73 -2.92 -11.27
CA ASP A 80 -13.58 -3.54 -10.23
C ASP A 80 -14.20 -4.86 -10.72
N PHE A 81 -14.65 -4.92 -11.98
CA PHE A 81 -15.16 -6.16 -12.57
C PHE A 81 -14.08 -7.25 -12.66
N TRP A 82 -12.89 -6.91 -13.15
CA TRP A 82 -11.75 -7.84 -13.22
C TRP A 82 -11.34 -8.34 -11.84
N LEU A 83 -11.33 -7.46 -10.83
CA LEU A 83 -11.08 -7.83 -9.43
C LEU A 83 -12.12 -8.81 -8.89
N ARG A 84 -13.40 -8.62 -9.21
CA ARG A 84 -14.47 -9.52 -8.80
C ARG A 84 -14.38 -10.88 -9.50
N VAL A 85 -14.16 -10.91 -10.82
CA VAL A 85 -14.24 -12.17 -11.57
C VAL A 85 -12.95 -12.98 -11.49
N VAL A 86 -11.78 -12.35 -11.60
CA VAL A 86 -10.49 -13.06 -11.67
C VAL A 86 -9.91 -13.31 -10.28
N GLN A 87 -10.16 -12.42 -9.32
CA GLN A 87 -9.59 -12.52 -7.97
C GLN A 87 -10.64 -12.86 -6.90
N GLY A 88 -11.94 -12.78 -7.21
CA GLY A 88 -13.00 -13.00 -6.21
C GLY A 88 -13.06 -11.92 -5.13
N VAL A 89 -12.37 -10.79 -5.31
CA VAL A 89 -12.25 -9.74 -4.28
C VAL A 89 -13.14 -8.56 -4.64
N SER A 90 -14.16 -8.30 -3.83
CA SER A 90 -14.97 -7.09 -3.93
C SER A 90 -14.19 -5.90 -3.38
N SER A 91 -13.87 -4.93 -4.24
CA SER A 91 -13.10 -3.74 -3.86
C SER A 91 -13.98 -2.49 -3.80
N SER A 92 -13.62 -1.52 -2.96
CA SER A 92 -14.27 -0.21 -2.99
C SER A 92 -13.63 0.66 -4.07
N TYR A 93 -14.40 1.52 -4.72
CA TYR A 93 -13.90 2.53 -5.67
C TYR A 93 -12.68 3.29 -5.15
N GLY A 94 -12.69 3.67 -3.86
CA GLY A 94 -11.56 4.36 -3.24
C GLY A 94 -10.27 3.53 -3.27
N THR A 95 -10.37 2.21 -3.04
CA THR A 95 -9.23 1.30 -3.11
C THR A 95 -8.66 1.23 -4.53
N VAL A 96 -9.53 1.08 -5.54
CA VAL A 96 -9.12 1.09 -6.95
C VAL A 96 -8.45 2.41 -7.32
N TYR A 97 -9.04 3.54 -6.93
CA TYR A 97 -8.48 4.87 -7.17
C TYR A 97 -7.07 5.02 -6.57
N HIS A 98 -6.88 4.60 -5.32
CA HIS A 98 -5.57 4.66 -4.66
C HIS A 98 -4.54 3.75 -5.34
N LEU A 99 -4.92 2.57 -5.81
CA LEU A 99 -4.03 1.69 -6.58
C LEU A 99 -3.58 2.33 -7.90
N VAL A 100 -4.53 2.88 -8.65
CA VAL A 100 -4.23 3.55 -9.94
C VAL A 100 -3.32 4.75 -9.71
N LYS A 101 -3.57 5.55 -8.65
CA LYS A 101 -2.73 6.71 -8.29
C LYS A 101 -1.30 6.34 -7.91
N LEU A 102 -1.06 5.18 -7.32
CA LEU A 102 0.29 4.71 -7.02
C LEU A 102 1.11 4.45 -8.29
N VAL A 103 0.46 3.99 -9.35
CA VAL A 103 1.11 3.72 -10.65
C VAL A 103 1.20 4.99 -11.51
N TYR A 104 0.15 5.80 -11.48
CA TYR A 104 0.06 7.06 -12.21
C TYR A 104 -0.02 8.24 -11.22
N PRO A 105 1.13 8.79 -10.79
CA PRO A 105 1.15 9.88 -9.82
C PRO A 105 0.59 11.19 -10.38
N THR A 106 0.57 11.36 -11.71
CA THR A 106 0.08 12.58 -12.38
C THR A 106 -1.40 12.47 -12.74
N LYS A 107 -2.19 13.51 -12.43
CA LYS A 107 -3.64 13.57 -12.76
C LYS A 107 -3.95 13.35 -14.26
N ASN A 108 -2.98 13.65 -15.12
CA ASN A 108 -3.11 13.58 -16.58
C ASN A 108 -2.65 12.25 -17.19
N GLY A 109 -1.87 11.42 -16.47
CA GLY A 109 -1.31 10.18 -17.03
C GLY A 109 -2.39 9.16 -17.40
N TYR A 110 -3.30 8.89 -16.45
CA TYR A 110 -4.41 7.97 -16.68
C TYR A 110 -5.47 8.56 -17.64
N LYS A 111 -5.84 9.85 -17.48
CA LYS A 111 -6.80 10.53 -18.37
C LYS A 111 -6.34 10.62 -19.84
N LYS A 112 -5.04 10.62 -20.11
CA LYS A 112 -4.51 10.63 -21.49
C LYS A 112 -4.64 9.24 -22.14
N LYS A 113 -4.53 8.16 -21.36
CA LYS A 113 -4.73 6.77 -21.80
C LYS A 113 -6.20 6.48 -22.14
N LEU A 114 -7.13 7.00 -21.33
CA LEU A 114 -8.59 6.89 -21.56
C LEU A 114 -9.11 7.55 -22.85
N ARG A 115 -8.29 8.35 -23.54
CA ARG A 115 -8.67 8.98 -24.82
C ARG A 115 -8.27 8.16 -26.06
N GLY A 116 -7.57 7.04 -25.87
CA GLY A 116 -7.13 6.17 -26.95
C GLY A 116 -7.74 4.78 -26.82
N ASN A 117 -8.91 4.61 -27.39
CA ASN A 117 -9.58 3.36 -27.79
C ASN A 117 -9.87 2.28 -26.73
N TYR A 118 -11.07 1.73 -26.84
CA TYR A 118 -11.60 0.61 -26.06
C TYR A 118 -10.74 -0.64 -26.27
N CYS A 119 -10.16 -1.17 -25.19
CA CYS A 119 -9.33 -2.36 -25.28
C CYS A 119 -10.20 -3.62 -25.34
N LEU A 120 -10.18 -4.31 -26.49
CA LEU A 120 -10.88 -5.57 -26.75
C LEU A 120 -10.26 -6.79 -26.02
N ARG A 121 -9.31 -6.58 -25.11
CA ARG A 121 -8.53 -7.65 -24.48
C ARG A 121 -9.17 -8.26 -23.24
N SER A 122 -10.22 -7.63 -22.67
CA SER A 122 -10.99 -8.26 -21.59
C SER A 122 -11.68 -9.55 -22.05
N LEU A 123 -11.89 -9.73 -23.37
CA LEU A 123 -12.47 -10.95 -23.93
C LEU A 123 -11.43 -12.08 -24.15
N LEU A 124 -10.17 -11.76 -24.45
CA LEU A 124 -9.17 -12.75 -24.89
C LEU A 124 -8.34 -13.38 -23.75
N LEU A 125 -8.28 -12.76 -22.58
CA LEU A 125 -7.70 -13.41 -21.39
C LEU A 125 -8.71 -14.28 -20.62
N PHE A 126 -10.01 -14.19 -20.94
CA PHE A 126 -11.06 -15.00 -20.34
C PHE A 126 -11.15 -16.43 -20.91
N THR A 127 -10.78 -16.64 -22.18
CA THR A 127 -10.95 -17.93 -22.86
C THR A 127 -9.93 -18.99 -22.46
N SER A 128 -8.83 -18.63 -21.78
CA SER A 128 -7.80 -19.61 -21.38
C SER A 128 -8.03 -20.23 -19.99
N VAL A 129 -8.91 -19.67 -19.15
CA VAL A 129 -9.08 -20.12 -17.74
C VAL A 129 -10.44 -20.79 -17.48
N ALA A 130 -11.45 -20.58 -18.31
CA ALA A 130 -12.75 -21.20 -18.10
C ALA A 130 -13.31 -21.76 -19.42
N GLY A 131 -13.21 -23.08 -19.58
CA GLY A 131 -14.12 -23.81 -20.46
C GLY A 131 -15.53 -23.72 -19.87
N GLY A 132 -16.28 -22.69 -20.25
CA GLY A 132 -17.64 -22.46 -19.81
C GLY A 132 -18.16 -21.14 -20.37
N GLY A 133 -19.09 -21.21 -21.32
CA GLY A 133 -19.63 -20.06 -22.02
C GLY A 133 -20.20 -19.02 -21.06
N PHE A 134 -19.74 -17.78 -21.21
CA PHE A 134 -20.31 -16.61 -20.55
C PHE A 134 -20.53 -15.53 -21.61
N GLU A 135 -21.78 -15.16 -21.85
CA GLU A 135 -22.14 -14.07 -22.74
C GLU A 135 -21.64 -12.73 -22.17
N PRO A 136 -21.02 -11.87 -22.99
CA PRO A 136 -20.55 -10.57 -22.54
C PRO A 136 -21.74 -9.65 -22.19
N PRO A 137 -21.71 -8.93 -21.06
CA PRO A 137 -22.73 -7.93 -20.77
C PRO A 137 -22.64 -6.78 -21.76
N THR A 138 -23.76 -6.49 -22.42
CA THR A 138 -23.97 -5.32 -23.28
C THR A 138 -23.81 -4.04 -22.46
N PHE A 139 -22.69 -3.34 -22.62
CA PHE A 139 -22.50 -1.99 -22.10
C PHE A 139 -22.98 -0.98 -23.15
N GLY A 140 -24.13 -0.34 -22.87
CA GLY A 140 -24.69 0.72 -23.70
C GLY A 140 -23.80 1.96 -23.74
N LEU A 141 -23.76 2.59 -24.93
CA LEU A 141 -23.02 3.80 -25.29
C LEU A 141 -23.33 5.00 -24.39
#